data_AF-A0A953T6K3-F1
#
_entry.id   AF-A0A953T6K3-F1
#
_cell.length_a   1.000
_cell.length_b   1.000
_cell.length_c   1.000
_cell.angle_alpha   90.00
_cell.angle_beta   90.00
_cell.angle_gamma   90.00
#
_symmetry.space_group_name_H-M   'P 1'
#
loop_
_entity.id
_entity.type
_entity.pdbx_description
1 polymer ?
#
loop_
_entity_poly.entity_id
_entity_poly.type
_entity_poly.pdbx_seq_one_letter_code
_entity_poly.pdbx_strand_id
1 'polypeptide(L)'
;MPEEKYFEKWEKENKDIQPSPVEKDVKLEQEPKIEDSKAGERIKEQMAELQKSAPSTPVHTRDEFKEIKILPSTQQVGALLSLVFRDNKFDLALSIAKALDNPAVMDEFHDILIERYEELIEKGILKKK
;
A
#
# COMPACT_ATOMS: atom_id res chain seq x y z
N MET A 1 2.40 -39.76 0.49
CA MET A 1 3.56 -38.84 0.59
C MET A 1 3.21 -37.77 1.61
N PRO A 2 4.17 -37.30 2.43
CA PRO A 2 3.90 -36.79 3.78
C PRO A 2 4.04 -35.26 3.87
N GLU A 3 2.94 -34.53 3.74
CA GLU A 3 2.92 -33.07 3.93
C GLU A 3 2.92 -32.66 5.42
N GLU A 4 2.45 -33.54 6.32
CA GLU A 4 2.42 -33.29 7.76
C GLU A 4 3.81 -33.12 8.37
N LYS A 5 4.84 -33.73 7.77
CA LYS A 5 6.23 -33.63 8.26
C LYS A 5 6.91 -32.30 7.94
N TYR A 6 6.38 -31.51 7.01
CA TYR A 6 6.95 -30.21 6.67
C TYR A 6 6.47 -29.12 7.63
N PHE A 7 5.24 -29.20 8.11
CA PHE A 7 4.67 -28.25 9.07
C PHE A 7 5.36 -28.36 10.44
N GLU A 8 5.60 -29.59 10.90
CA GLU A 8 6.29 -29.86 12.16
C GLU A 8 7.77 -29.42 12.14
N LYS A 9 8.40 -29.46 10.95
CA LYS A 9 9.78 -28.97 10.75
C LYS A 9 9.84 -27.44 10.79
N TRP A 10 8.85 -26.74 10.23
CA TRP A 10 8.78 -25.27 10.26
C TRP A 10 8.51 -24.73 11.67
N GLU A 11 7.65 -25.40 12.44
CA GLU A 11 7.34 -24.99 13.82
C GLU A 11 8.54 -25.19 14.76
N LYS A 12 9.36 -26.22 14.51
CA LYS A 12 10.59 -26.47 15.26
C LYS A 12 11.72 -25.50 14.93
N GLU A 13 11.73 -24.94 13.71
CA GLU A 13 12.75 -23.99 13.24
C GLU A 13 12.45 -22.53 13.62
N ASN A 14 11.18 -22.18 13.90
CA ASN A 14 10.77 -20.81 14.27
C ASN A 14 10.55 -20.60 15.79
N LYS A 15 11.02 -21.51 16.64
CA LYS A 15 10.80 -21.46 18.09
C LYS A 15 11.61 -20.38 18.84
N ASP A 16 12.57 -19.74 18.18
CA ASP A 16 13.52 -18.79 18.80
C ASP A 16 13.34 -17.32 18.37
N ILE A 17 12.28 -16.97 17.63
CA ILE A 17 11.99 -15.57 17.29
C ILE A 17 11.25 -14.93 18.47
N GLN A 18 12.00 -14.43 19.44
CA GLN A 18 11.46 -13.65 20.55
C GLN A 18 10.87 -12.32 20.06
N PRO A 19 9.59 -11.99 20.34
CA PRO A 19 9.13 -10.62 20.27
C PRO A 19 9.70 -9.86 21.46
N SER A 20 10.58 -8.89 21.20
CA SER A 20 11.03 -7.93 22.21
C SER A 20 9.82 -7.13 22.74
N PRO A 21 9.62 -7.01 24.06
CA PRO A 21 8.53 -6.23 24.62
C PRO A 21 8.95 -4.75 24.63
N VAL A 22 8.37 -3.95 23.73
CA VAL A 22 8.33 -2.49 23.92
C VAL A 22 7.01 -2.16 24.59
N GLU A 23 7.08 -2.17 25.92
CA GLU A 23 6.13 -1.51 26.80
C GLU A 23 6.11 -0.01 26.49
N LYS A 24 4.92 0.57 26.36
CA LYS A 24 4.61 1.91 26.86
C LYS A 24 3.09 2.07 26.94
N ASP A 25 2.63 1.88 28.16
CA ASP A 25 1.36 2.31 28.73
C ASP A 25 0.74 3.53 28.04
N VAL A 26 -0.46 3.36 27.48
CA VAL A 26 -1.39 4.47 27.30
C VAL A 26 -2.67 4.10 28.04
N LYS A 27 -2.66 4.45 29.33
CA LYS A 27 -3.81 4.48 30.20
C LYS A 27 -4.81 5.51 29.64
N LEU A 28 -5.90 5.01 29.07
CA LEU A 28 -7.09 5.80 28.75
C LEU A 28 -7.77 6.24 30.06
N GLU A 29 -7.53 7.47 30.49
CA GLU A 29 -8.42 8.20 31.40
C GLU A 29 -8.97 9.43 30.66
N GLN A 30 -10.31 9.49 30.57
CA GLN A 30 -11.07 10.55 29.92
C GLN A 30 -11.21 11.79 30.83
N GLU A 31 -11.11 12.95 30.16
CA GLU A 31 -11.63 14.30 30.46
C GLU A 31 -11.05 15.10 31.66
N PRO A 32 -10.70 16.38 31.41
CA PRO A 32 -11.70 17.40 31.67
C PRO A 32 -11.93 18.38 30.51
N LYS A 33 -13.22 18.65 30.34
CA LYS A 33 -13.89 19.66 29.53
C LYS A 33 -13.61 21.07 30.06
N ILE A 34 -12.75 21.88 29.41
CA ILE A 34 -12.66 23.34 29.65
C ILE A 34 -12.25 24.12 28.37
N GLU A 35 -13.22 24.91 27.88
CA GLU A 35 -13.16 26.22 27.20
C GLU A 35 -12.28 26.48 25.95
N ASP A 36 -13.00 26.54 24.82
CA ASP A 36 -13.16 27.69 23.92
C ASP A 36 -12.01 28.67 23.58
N SER A 37 -11.78 28.74 22.26
CA SER A 37 -11.49 29.95 21.45
C SER A 37 -10.07 30.51 21.31
N LYS A 38 -9.03 30.08 22.03
CA LYS A 38 -7.64 30.58 21.78
C LYS A 38 -6.69 29.63 21.06
N ALA A 39 -7.01 28.35 20.95
CA ALA A 39 -6.13 27.37 20.32
C ALA A 39 -6.19 27.40 18.77
N GLY A 40 -7.34 27.81 18.20
CA GLY A 40 -7.54 27.80 16.75
C GLY A 40 -6.70 28.82 15.97
N GLU A 41 -6.44 29.99 16.55
CA GLU A 41 -5.64 31.03 15.88
C GLU A 41 -4.15 30.68 15.84
N ARG A 42 -3.61 30.10 16.92
CA ARG A 42 -2.19 29.69 16.97
C ARG A 42 -1.86 28.56 16.01
N ILE A 43 -2.81 27.66 15.72
CA ILE A 43 -2.64 26.59 14.72
C ILE A 43 -2.64 27.18 13.31
N LYS A 44 -3.48 28.20 13.03
CA LYS A 44 -3.53 28.85 11.72
C LYS A 44 -2.23 29.59 11.38
N GLU A 45 -1.64 30.32 12.33
CA GLU A 45 -0.35 30.99 12.12
C GLU A 45 0.78 29.98 11.88
N GLN A 46 0.84 28.90 12.67
CA GLN A 46 1.83 27.84 12.48
C GLN A 46 1.67 27.11 11.14
N MET A 47 0.44 26.85 10.69
CA MET A 47 0.19 26.24 9.38
C MET A 47 0.56 27.18 8.22
N ALA A 48 0.27 28.47 8.34
CA ALA A 48 0.59 29.46 7.31
C ALA A 48 2.12 29.63 7.15
N GLU A 49 2.88 29.52 8.23
CA GLU A 49 4.33 29.60 8.22
C GLU A 49 4.98 28.35 7.60
N LEU A 50 4.45 27.16 7.93
CA LEU A 50 4.88 25.89 7.33
C LEU A 50 4.57 25.79 5.82
N GLN A 51 3.45 26.36 5.36
CA GLN A 51 3.10 26.42 3.94
C GLN A 51 3.97 27.39 3.14
N LYS A 52 4.50 28.45 3.78
CA LYS A 52 5.41 29.41 3.15
C LYS A 52 6.83 28.87 2.94
N SER A 53 7.27 27.92 3.77
CA SER A 53 8.61 27.33 3.71
C SER A 53 8.66 25.99 2.99
N ALA A 54 7.54 25.45 2.50
CA ALA A 54 7.55 24.21 1.75
C ALA A 54 8.19 24.48 0.38
N PRO A 55 9.39 23.94 0.08
CA PRO A 55 9.88 23.97 -1.29
C PRO A 55 8.83 23.27 -2.14
N SER A 56 8.35 23.94 -3.18
CA SER A 56 7.63 23.26 -4.27
C SER A 56 8.63 22.29 -4.86
N THR A 57 8.61 21.05 -4.36
CA THR A 57 9.38 19.96 -4.94
C THR A 57 8.96 19.90 -6.40
N PRO A 58 9.90 20.03 -7.36
CA PRO A 58 9.54 19.87 -8.75
C PRO A 58 8.85 18.52 -8.87
N VAL A 59 7.71 18.51 -9.55
CA VAL A 59 7.03 17.27 -9.94
C VAL A 59 7.99 16.54 -10.85
N HIS A 60 8.86 15.73 -10.25
CA HIS A 60 9.72 14.83 -10.97
C HIS A 60 8.75 13.89 -11.66
N THR A 61 8.58 14.05 -12.96
CA THR A 61 7.89 13.10 -13.82
C THR A 61 8.73 11.83 -13.80
N ARG A 62 8.54 11.05 -12.72
CA ARG A 62 9.05 9.69 -12.58
C ARG A 62 8.50 8.90 -13.74
N ASP A 63 9.40 8.22 -14.45
CA ASP A 63 9.04 7.37 -15.56
C ASP A 63 8.67 6.00 -14.99
N GLU A 64 7.37 5.78 -14.75
CA GLU A 64 6.87 4.57 -14.10
C GLU A 64 7.29 3.30 -14.86
N PHE A 65 7.43 3.36 -16.18
CA PHE A 65 7.90 2.23 -16.99
C PHE A 65 9.35 1.85 -16.65
N LYS A 66 10.26 2.83 -16.59
CA LYS A 66 11.66 2.57 -16.26
C LYS A 66 11.84 1.99 -14.87
N GLU A 67 11.06 2.48 -13.90
CA GLU A 67 11.10 1.96 -12.53
C GLU A 67 10.58 0.53 -12.45
N ILE A 68 9.49 0.20 -13.16
CA ILE A 68 8.91 -1.14 -13.12
C ILE A 68 9.78 -2.15 -13.88
N LYS A 69 10.36 -1.76 -15.02
CA LYS A 69 11.15 -2.66 -15.87
C LYS A 69 12.35 -3.29 -15.16
N ILE A 70 12.98 -2.56 -14.22
CA ILE A 70 14.15 -3.05 -13.48
C ILE A 70 13.78 -3.98 -12.32
N LEU A 71 12.51 -4.05 -11.94
CA LEU A 71 12.03 -4.91 -10.86
C LEU A 71 11.97 -6.38 -11.31
N PRO A 72 12.10 -7.35 -10.38
CA PRO A 72 11.82 -8.75 -10.68
C PRO A 72 10.33 -8.96 -11.00
N SER A 73 10.01 -9.99 -11.81
CA SER A 73 8.66 -10.23 -12.35
C SER A 73 7.54 -10.17 -11.29
N THR A 74 7.73 -10.81 -10.14
CA THR A 74 6.74 -10.79 -9.04
C THR A 74 6.49 -9.38 -8.50
N GLN A 75 7.52 -8.53 -8.46
CA GLN A 75 7.38 -7.13 -8.03
C GLN A 75 6.82 -6.24 -9.15
N GLN A 76 7.04 -6.59 -10.41
CA GLN A 76 6.43 -5.89 -11.55
C GLN A 76 4.90 -5.95 -11.47
N VAL A 77 4.35 -7.13 -11.20
CA VAL A 77 2.90 -7.33 -11.04
C VAL A 77 2.37 -6.49 -9.88
N GLY A 78 3.02 -6.53 -8.71
CA GLY A 78 2.62 -5.71 -7.56
C GLY A 78 2.67 -4.19 -7.84
N ALA A 79 3.67 -3.74 -8.60
CA ALA A 79 3.77 -2.34 -9.01
C ALA A 79 2.66 -1.93 -9.98
N LEU A 80 2.31 -2.80 -10.94
CA LEU A 80 1.19 -2.59 -11.86
C LEU A 80 -0.14 -2.52 -11.12
N LEU A 81 -0.39 -3.44 -10.17
CA LEU A 81 -1.60 -3.40 -9.33
C LEU A 81 -1.67 -2.14 -8.47
N SER A 82 -0.52 -1.67 -7.96
CA SER A 82 -0.46 -0.40 -7.23
C SER A 82 -0.87 0.78 -8.10
N LEU A 83 -0.43 0.81 -9.37
CA LEU A 83 -0.85 1.85 -10.31
C LEU A 83 -2.37 1.82 -10.55
N VAL A 84 -2.97 0.63 -10.62
CA VAL A 84 -4.42 0.48 -10.80
C VAL A 84 -5.19 0.93 -9.57
N PHE A 85 -4.90 0.35 -8.39
CA PHE A 85 -5.75 0.52 -7.22
C PHE A 85 -5.42 1.73 -6.34
N ARG A 86 -4.13 2.12 -6.27
CA ARG A 86 -3.70 3.26 -5.46
C ARG A 86 -3.75 4.56 -6.26
N ASP A 87 -3.19 4.52 -7.46
CA ASP A 87 -3.00 5.73 -8.26
C ASP A 87 -4.13 5.94 -9.30
N ASN A 88 -5.06 4.97 -9.41
CA ASN A 88 -6.21 4.97 -10.33
C ASN A 88 -5.82 5.17 -11.81
N LYS A 89 -4.67 4.62 -12.22
CA LYS A 89 -4.07 4.74 -13.55
C LYS A 89 -4.11 3.42 -14.32
N PHE A 90 -5.31 2.88 -14.58
CA PHE A 90 -5.48 1.61 -15.29
C PHE A 90 -4.85 1.62 -16.69
N ASP A 91 -5.11 2.64 -17.50
CA ASP A 91 -4.61 2.72 -18.87
C ASP A 91 -3.09 2.75 -18.94
N LEU A 92 -2.46 3.45 -17.98
CA LEU A 92 -1.00 3.48 -17.86
C LEU A 92 -0.44 2.13 -17.45
N ALA A 93 -1.03 1.49 -16.43
CA ALA A 93 -0.61 0.15 -15.99
C ALA A 93 -0.72 -0.85 -17.15
N LEU A 94 -1.81 -0.81 -17.92
CA LEU A 94 -2.00 -1.66 -19.10
C LEU A 94 -0.96 -1.36 -20.19
N SER A 95 -0.64 -0.09 -20.44
CA SER A 95 0.40 0.29 -21.39
C SER A 95 1.78 -0.20 -20.96
N ILE A 96 2.10 -0.09 -19.68
CA ILE A 96 3.38 -0.55 -19.10
C ILE A 96 3.46 -2.08 -19.19
N ALA A 97 2.41 -2.80 -18.79
CA ALA A 97 2.36 -4.26 -18.86
C ALA A 97 2.59 -4.78 -20.29
N LYS A 98 1.97 -4.14 -21.29
CA LYS A 98 2.21 -4.44 -22.72
C LYS A 98 3.65 -4.13 -23.15
N ALA A 99 4.23 -3.05 -22.64
CA ALA A 99 5.58 -2.62 -23.00
C ALA A 99 6.70 -3.41 -22.30
N LEU A 100 6.40 -4.15 -21.22
CA LEU A 100 7.36 -5.02 -20.54
C LEU A 100 7.74 -6.25 -21.37
N ASP A 101 6.95 -6.58 -22.40
CA ASP A 101 7.17 -7.72 -23.32
C ASP A 101 7.38 -9.07 -22.58
N ASN A 102 6.73 -9.21 -21.43
CA ASN A 102 6.77 -10.41 -20.61
C ASN A 102 5.35 -10.98 -20.45
N PRO A 103 4.99 -12.02 -21.23
CA PRO A 103 3.64 -12.60 -21.21
C PRO A 103 3.21 -13.10 -19.83
N ALA A 104 4.14 -13.67 -19.04
CA ALA A 104 3.81 -14.19 -17.72
C ALA A 104 3.40 -13.08 -16.74
N VAL A 105 4.03 -11.91 -16.82
CA VAL A 105 3.67 -10.74 -15.99
C VAL A 105 2.32 -10.17 -16.40
N MET A 106 2.02 -10.15 -17.70
CA MET A 106 0.71 -9.70 -18.20
C MET A 106 -0.42 -10.65 -17.77
N ASP A 107 -0.18 -11.96 -17.84
CA ASP A 107 -1.12 -13.01 -17.45
C ASP A 107 -1.42 -12.95 -15.94
N GLU A 108 -0.37 -12.95 -15.10
CA GLU A 108 -0.53 -12.84 -13.65
C GLU A 108 -1.20 -11.52 -13.24
N PHE A 109 -0.85 -10.42 -13.90
CA PHE A 109 -1.53 -9.13 -13.68
C PHE A 109 -3.02 -9.18 -14.02
N HIS A 110 -3.38 -9.82 -15.13
CA HIS A 110 -4.78 -9.97 -15.55
C HIS A 110 -5.57 -10.87 -14.59
N ASP A 111 -5.00 -12.00 -14.18
CA ASP A 111 -5.66 -12.95 -13.27
C ASP A 111 -5.95 -12.32 -11.92
N ILE A 112 -4.97 -11.62 -11.34
CA ILE A 112 -5.16 -10.94 -10.06
C ILE A 112 -6.18 -9.80 -10.19
N LEU A 113 -6.21 -9.08 -11.31
CA LEU A 113 -7.21 -8.04 -11.53
C LEU A 113 -8.62 -8.61 -11.56
N ILE A 114 -8.83 -9.76 -12.21
CA ILE A 114 -10.13 -10.44 -12.22
C ILE A 114 -10.51 -10.89 -10.82
N GLU A 115 -9.61 -11.57 -10.11
CA GLU A 115 -9.86 -12.05 -8.74
C GLU A 115 -10.26 -10.89 -7.81
N ARG A 116 -9.53 -9.77 -7.88
CA ARG A 116 -9.84 -8.57 -7.09
C ARG A 116 -11.16 -7.94 -7.51
N TYR A 117 -11.48 -7.92 -8.79
CA TYR A 117 -12.76 -7.41 -9.26
C TYR A 117 -13.94 -8.24 -8.74
N GLU A 118 -13.81 -9.57 -8.77
CA GLU A 118 -14.81 -10.49 -8.21
C GLU A 118 -14.97 -10.29 -6.70
N GLU A 119 -13.86 -10.20 -5.95
CA GLU A 119 -13.87 -9.91 -4.51
C GLU A 119 -14.59 -8.58 -4.19
N LEU A 120 -14.37 -7.55 -5.01
CA LEU A 120 -15.03 -6.25 -4.84
C LEU A 120 -16.53 -6.31 -5.14
N ILE A 121 -16.98 -7.19 -6.03
CA ILE A 121 -18.40 -7.46 -6.27
C ILE A 121 -19.00 -8.19 -5.07
N GLU A 122 -18.34 -9.23 -4.57
CA GLU A 122 -18.82 -10.02 -3.42
C GLU A 122 -18.97 -9.16 -2.16
N LYS A 123 -18.03 -8.23 -1.95
CA LYS A 123 -18.08 -7.24 -0.87
C LYS A 123 -19.16 -6.15 -1.07
N GLY A 124 -19.84 -6.14 -2.20
CA GLY A 124 -20.87 -5.14 -2.53
C GLY A 124 -20.31 -3.74 -2.81
N ILE A 125 -18.99 -3.60 -2.97
CA ILE A 125 -18.34 -2.32 -3.32
C ILE A 125 -18.62 -1.99 -4.79
N LEU A 126 -18.57 -3.01 -5.66
CA LEU A 126 -18.92 -2.90 -7.06
C LEU A 126 -20.21 -3.67 -7.34
N LYS A 127 -20.98 -3.20 -8.34
CA LYS A 127 -22.13 -3.95 -8.85
C LYS A 127 -21.70 -4.75 -10.06
N LYS A 128 -22.07 -6.02 -10.08
CA LYS A 128 -21.99 -6.84 -11.30
C LYS A 128 -22.91 -6.20 -12.35
N LYS A 129 -22.32 -5.70 -13.43
CA LYS A 129 -23.07 -5.21 -14.59
C LYS A 129 -23.58 -6.36 -15.44
#